data_AF-A0A3D0UL36-F1
#
_entry.id   AF-A0A3D0UL36-F1
#
_cell.length_a   1.000
_cell.length_b   1.000
_cell.length_c   1.000
_cell.angle_alpha   90.00
_cell.angle_beta   90.00
_cell.angle_gamma   90.00
#
_symmetry.space_group_name_H-M   'P 1'
#
loop_
_entity.id
_entity.type
_entity.pdbx_description
1 polymer ?
#
loop_
_entity_poly.entity_id
_entity_poly.type
_entity_poly.pdbx_seq_one_letter_code
_entity_poly.pdbx_strand_id
1 'polypeptide(L)'
;LSNLESTVLWDADKLSKTGLTAAFHWTGMAISQEGEVTMADLITRRQRATWQAKTVISFHTEPARIAGEKRFMAFNRLWDELEAELNGDDLD
;
A
#
# COMPACT_ATOMS: atom_id res chain seq x y z
N LEU A 1 -28.40 6.16 -2.89
CA LEU A 1 -27.73 4.84 -2.77
C LEU A 1 -28.14 4.25 -1.43
N SER A 2 -28.54 2.99 -1.41
CA SER A 2 -28.78 2.28 -0.15
C SER A 2 -27.49 2.21 0.67
N ASN A 3 -27.60 2.03 2.00
CA ASN A 3 -26.44 1.95 2.89
C ASN A 3 -25.44 0.83 2.47
N LEU A 4 -25.97 -0.28 1.93
CA LEU A 4 -25.16 -1.41 1.45
C LEU A 4 -24.39 -1.07 0.17
N GLU A 5 -25.02 -0.44 -0.83
CA GLU A 5 -24.35 -0.07 -2.08
C GLU A 5 -23.22 0.95 -1.82
N SER A 6 -23.47 1.94 -0.96
CA SER A 6 -22.45 2.91 -0.57
C SER A 6 -21.26 2.26 0.12
N THR A 7 -21.53 1.27 0.96
CA THR A 7 -20.51 0.48 1.67
C THR A 7 -19.64 -0.32 0.70
N VAL A 8 -20.26 -1.03 -0.26
CA VAL A 8 -19.53 -1.80 -1.29
C VAL A 8 -18.70 -0.89 -2.19
N LEU A 9 -19.24 0.27 -2.58
CA LEU A 9 -18.49 1.26 -3.38
C LEU A 9 -17.29 1.83 -2.63
N TRP A 10 -17.44 2.09 -1.32
CA TRP A 10 -16.33 2.54 -0.48
C TRP A 10 -15.24 1.48 -0.39
N ASP A 11 -15.62 0.22 -0.14
CA ASP A 11 -14.67 -0.90 -0.09
C ASP A 11 -13.91 -1.05 -1.42
N ALA A 12 -14.60 -0.94 -2.55
CA ALA A 12 -13.98 -0.98 -3.87
C ALA A 12 -12.99 0.18 -4.11
N ASP A 13 -13.37 1.41 -3.73
CA ASP A 13 -12.49 2.58 -3.83
C ASP A 13 -11.19 2.38 -3.03
N LYS A 14 -11.31 1.90 -1.79
CA LYS A 14 -10.14 1.65 -0.93
C LYS A 14 -9.29 0.50 -1.42
N LEU A 15 -9.88 -0.57 -1.92
CA LEU A 15 -9.12 -1.66 -2.54
C LEU A 15 -8.27 -1.13 -3.70
N SER A 16 -8.80 -0.26 -4.56
CA SER A 16 -8.06 0.29 -5.70
C SER A 16 -6.78 1.07 -5.31
N LYS A 17 -6.74 1.61 -4.08
CA LYS A 17 -5.67 2.47 -3.55
C LYS A 17 -4.82 1.81 -2.46
N THR A 18 -4.95 0.50 -2.27
CA THR A 18 -4.19 -0.31 -1.28
C THR A 18 -3.43 -1.43 -1.97
N GLY A 19 -2.39 -1.95 -1.32
CA GLY A 19 -1.56 -3.00 -1.91
C GLY A 19 -0.54 -2.48 -2.90
N LEU A 20 -0.14 -3.32 -3.87
CA LEU A 20 0.88 -2.95 -4.85
C LEU A 20 0.50 -1.74 -5.70
N THR A 21 -0.80 -1.54 -6.02
CA THR A 21 -1.24 -0.33 -6.73
C THR A 21 -0.94 0.95 -5.94
N ALA A 22 -1.03 0.87 -4.61
CA ALA A 22 -0.63 1.97 -3.73
C ALA A 22 0.86 2.28 -3.86
N ALA A 23 1.73 1.27 -3.88
CA ALA A 23 3.18 1.47 -4.02
C ALA A 23 3.50 2.32 -5.27
N PHE A 24 2.91 1.98 -6.41
CA PHE A 24 3.11 2.76 -7.64
C PHE A 24 2.49 4.16 -7.60
N HIS A 25 1.27 4.31 -7.06
CA HIS A 25 0.64 5.63 -6.93
C HIS A 25 1.47 6.58 -6.06
N TRP A 26 1.93 6.13 -4.90
CA TRP A 26 2.62 6.98 -3.94
C TRP A 26 4.07 7.24 -4.35
N THR A 27 4.76 6.26 -4.93
CA THR A 27 6.08 6.47 -5.51
C THR A 27 6.02 7.45 -6.67
N GLY A 28 5.05 7.32 -7.58
CA GLY A 28 4.87 8.26 -8.69
C GLY A 28 4.59 9.69 -8.22
N MET A 29 3.80 9.84 -7.15
CA MET A 29 3.56 11.14 -6.51
C MET A 29 4.81 11.71 -5.84
N ALA A 30 5.60 10.88 -5.13
CA ALA A 30 6.84 11.34 -4.49
C ALA A 30 7.84 11.86 -5.53
N ILE A 31 8.03 11.13 -6.63
CA ILE A 31 8.89 11.53 -7.75
C ILE A 31 8.39 12.87 -8.35
N SER A 32 7.08 13.02 -8.55
CA SER A 32 6.55 14.21 -9.21
C SER A 32 6.58 15.47 -8.34
N GLN A 33 6.49 15.33 -7.02
CA GLN A 33 6.46 16.46 -6.09
C GLN A 33 7.85 16.91 -5.63
N GLU A 34 8.79 15.98 -5.49
CA GLU A 34 10.05 16.23 -4.79
C GLU A 34 11.28 16.17 -5.71
N GLY A 35 11.09 15.76 -6.97
CA GLY A 35 12.18 15.64 -7.94
C GLY A 35 12.99 14.36 -7.69
N GLU A 36 14.29 14.50 -7.41
CA GLU A 36 15.16 13.35 -7.19
C GLU A 36 14.84 12.70 -5.83
N VAL A 37 14.34 11.46 -5.88
CA VAL A 37 14.10 10.62 -4.70
C VAL A 37 14.91 9.33 -4.81
N THR A 38 15.59 8.95 -3.74
CA THR A 38 16.34 7.69 -3.68
C THR A 38 15.45 6.53 -3.22
N MET A 39 15.93 5.29 -3.39
CA MET A 39 15.20 4.12 -2.87
C MET A 39 15.10 4.15 -1.33
N ALA A 40 16.15 4.60 -0.65
CA ALA A 40 16.15 4.78 0.80
C ALA A 40 15.06 5.78 1.25
N ASP A 41 14.85 6.86 0.49
CA ASP A 41 13.78 7.83 0.77
C ASP A 41 12.39 7.20 0.62
N LEU A 42 12.19 6.38 -0.42
CA LEU A 42 10.92 5.71 -0.67
C LEU A 42 10.60 4.65 0.40
N ILE A 43 11.60 3.86 0.83
CA ILE A 43 11.46 2.90 1.93
C ILE A 43 11.10 3.62 3.23
N THR A 44 11.83 4.70 3.56
CA THR A 44 11.56 5.51 4.77
C THR A 44 10.13 6.10 4.74
N ARG A 45 9.69 6.60 3.58
CA ARG A 45 8.31 7.09 3.40
C ARG A 45 7.27 6.01 3.66
N ARG A 46 7.49 4.81 3.11
CA ARG A 46 6.60 3.67 3.38
C ARG A 46 6.58 3.30 4.86
N GLN A 47 7.71 3.27 5.55
CA GLN A 47 7.74 2.90 6.97
C GLN A 47 6.89 3.85 7.83
N ARG A 48 6.72 5.11 7.39
CA ARG A 48 5.84 6.11 8.03
C ARG A 48 4.37 6.00 7.60
N ALA A 49 4.05 5.24 6.56
CA ALA A 49 2.72 5.13 5.94
C ALA A 49 1.76 4.19 6.71
N THR A 50 1.49 4.49 7.99
CA THR A 50 0.61 3.69 8.86
C THR A 50 -0.87 3.65 8.43
N TRP A 51 -1.26 4.46 7.45
CA TRP A 51 -2.64 4.58 6.97
C TRP A 51 -3.13 3.31 6.24
N GLN A 52 -2.25 2.49 5.66
CA GLN A 52 -2.68 1.25 4.99
C GLN A 52 -3.26 0.24 5.98
N ALA A 53 -2.58 0.02 7.11
CA ALA A 53 -3.10 -0.86 8.16
C ALA A 53 -4.48 -0.37 8.66
N LYS A 54 -4.65 0.95 8.83
CA LYS A 54 -5.93 1.57 9.20
C LYS A 54 -7.02 1.40 8.13
N THR A 55 -6.62 1.34 6.87
CA THR A 55 -7.54 1.13 5.75
C THR A 55 -8.02 -0.33 5.71
N VAL A 56 -7.12 -1.29 5.96
CA VAL A 56 -7.47 -2.71 6.00
C VAL A 56 -8.51 -3.01 7.10
N ILE A 57 -8.33 -2.45 8.29
CA ILE A 57 -9.28 -2.66 9.40
C ILE A 57 -10.64 -1.97 9.18
N SER A 58 -10.75 -1.03 8.24
CA SER A 58 -11.98 -0.27 7.98
C SER A 58 -12.82 -0.82 6.83
N PHE A 59 -12.41 -1.93 6.20
CA PHE A 59 -13.26 -2.63 5.24
C PHE A 59 -14.53 -3.15 5.90
N HIS A 60 -15.65 -2.85 5.25
CA HIS A 60 -16.97 -3.12 5.80
C HIS A 60 -17.45 -4.53 5.47
N THR A 61 -17.12 -5.03 4.28
CA THR A 61 -17.52 -6.36 3.81
C THR A 61 -16.41 -7.39 4.04
N GLU A 62 -16.81 -8.63 4.33
CA GLU A 62 -15.88 -9.75 4.50
C GLU A 62 -14.96 -9.96 3.29
N PRO A 63 -15.47 -9.97 2.03
CA PRO A 63 -14.60 -10.15 0.87
C PRO A 63 -13.58 -9.02 0.73
N ALA A 64 -13.97 -7.79 1.04
CA ALA A 64 -13.07 -6.65 0.98
C ALA A 64 -11.99 -6.70 2.04
N ARG A 65 -12.30 -7.16 3.26
CA ARG A 65 -11.30 -7.34 4.33
C ARG A 65 -10.25 -8.38 3.92
N ILE A 66 -10.68 -9.55 3.45
CA ILE A 66 -9.78 -10.61 2.95
C ILE A 66 -8.90 -10.10 1.80
N ALA A 67 -9.50 -9.40 0.83
CA ALA A 67 -8.75 -8.83 -0.29
C ALA A 67 -7.75 -7.75 0.17
N GLY A 68 -8.17 -6.91 1.11
CA GLY A 68 -7.38 -5.85 1.72
C GLY A 68 -6.16 -6.38 2.46
N GLU A 69 -6.34 -7.41 3.29
CA GLU A 69 -5.26 -8.08 4.01
C GLU A 69 -4.23 -8.68 3.05
N LYS A 70 -4.68 -9.42 2.03
CA LYS A 70 -3.79 -9.98 1.00
C LYS A 70 -2.99 -8.90 0.29
N ARG A 71 -3.64 -7.79 -0.08
CA ARG A 71 -2.99 -6.64 -0.73
C ARG A 71 -1.98 -5.99 0.19
N PHE A 72 -2.31 -5.80 1.47
CA PHE A 72 -1.41 -5.20 2.45
C PHE A 72 -0.18 -6.08 2.73
N MET A 73 -0.34 -7.40 2.81
CA MET A 73 0.79 -8.34 2.89
C MET A 73 1.71 -8.21 1.67
N ALA A 74 1.16 -8.20 0.45
CA ALA A 74 1.95 -8.04 -0.76
C ALA A 74 2.66 -6.68 -0.83
N PHE A 75 2.00 -5.61 -0.37
CA PHE A 75 2.63 -4.29 -0.25
C PHE A 75 3.81 -4.34 0.72
N ASN A 76 3.64 -4.89 1.92
CA ASN A 76 4.74 -4.96 2.88
C ASN A 76 5.91 -5.77 2.33
N ARG A 77 5.63 -6.93 1.75
CA ARG A 77 6.64 -7.80 1.14
C ARG A 77 7.48 -7.07 0.09
N LEU A 78 6.85 -6.30 -0.80
CA LEU A 78 7.59 -5.51 -1.81
C LEU A 78 8.65 -4.61 -1.14
N TRP A 79 8.27 -3.89 -0.09
CA TRP A 79 9.18 -2.95 0.55
C TRP A 79 10.26 -3.64 1.37
N ASP A 80 9.93 -4.77 2.00
CA ASP A 80 10.89 -5.58 2.73
C ASP A 80 11.93 -6.18 1.75
N GLU A 81 11.50 -6.62 0.55
CA GLU A 81 12.40 -7.08 -0.53
C GLU A 81 13.28 -5.95 -1.07
N LEU A 82 12.72 -4.76 -1.31
CA LEU A 82 13.51 -3.60 -1.75
C LEU A 82 14.53 -3.14 -0.71
N GLU A 83 14.20 -3.26 0.59
CA GLU A 83 15.13 -2.97 1.69
C GLU A 83 16.25 -4.00 1.75
N ALA A 84 15.94 -5.28 1.58
CA ALA A 84 16.95 -6.35 1.49
C ALA A 84 17.91 -6.15 0.31
N GLU A 85 17.38 -5.89 -0.90
CA GLU A 85 18.19 -5.60 -2.09
C GLU A 85 19.11 -4.38 -1.88
N LEU A 86 18.60 -3.32 -1.23
CA LEU A 86 19.37 -2.11 -0.97
C LEU A 86 20.53 -2.36 0.01
N ASN A 87 20.34 -3.26 0.97
CA ASN A 87 21.35 -3.64 1.96
C ASN A 87 22.31 -4.72 1.46
N GLY A 88 21.99 -5.39 0.35
CA GLY A 88 22.70 -6.57 -0.14
C GLY A 88 22.39 -7.85 0.63
N ASP A 89 21.30 -7.88 1.40
CA ASP A 89 20.88 -9.04 2.19
C ASP A 89 20.34 -10.18 1.30
N ASP A 90 20.13 -9.93 0.01
CA ASP A 90 19.68 -10.89 -1.00
C ASP A 90 20.82 -11.66 -1.70
N LEU A 91 22.08 -11.32 -1.42
CA LEU A 91 23.25 -11.82 -2.14
C LEU A 91 23.88 -13.09 -1.55
N ASP A 92 23.38 -13.59 -0.42
CA ASP A 92 23.89 -14.77 0.31
C ASP A 92 23.28 -16.11 -0.14
#